data_AF-A0A432WG23-F1
#
_entry.id   AF-A0A432WG23-F1
#
_cell.length_a   1.000
_cell.length_b   1.000
_cell.length_c   1.000
_cell.angle_alpha   90.00
_cell.angle_beta   90.00
_cell.angle_gamma   90.00
#
_symmetry.space_group_name_H-M   'P 1'
#
loop_
_entity.id
_entity.type
_entity.pdbx_description
1 polymer ?
#
loop_
_entity_poly.entity_id
_entity_poly.type
_entity_poly.pdbx_seq_one_letter_code
_entity_poly.pdbx_strand_id
1 'polypeptide(L)'
;MCLMNYLLAVVLPPVAVWMAGARKQVWLSLALYLAALMLFRIATGGEVPGAYAAAPVMYVIAIIHAFVFTHRQYQQTSGQIHPHRGSATQSKAPEKNTKDSSE
;
A
#
# COMPACT_ATOMS: atom_id res chain seq x y z
N MET A 1 -3.05 14.23 4.53
CA MET A 1 -3.45 13.53 3.29
C MET A 1 -3.59 12.01 3.45
N CYS A 2 -2.83 11.36 4.34
CA CYS A 2 -2.82 9.88 4.45
C CYS A 2 -4.16 9.26 4.89
N LEU A 3 -4.87 9.86 5.85
CA LEU A 3 -6.18 9.37 6.31
C LEU A 3 -7.22 9.29 5.18
N MET A 4 -7.23 10.29 4.30
CA MET A 4 -8.17 10.38 3.18
C MET A 4 -7.93 9.26 2.15
N ASN A 5 -6.67 8.86 1.95
CA ASN A 5 -6.32 7.76 1.05
C ASN A 5 -6.69 6.39 1.64
N TYR A 6 -6.65 6.20 2.95
CA TYR A 6 -7.12 4.96 3.59
C TYR A 6 -8.63 4.78 3.46
N LEU A 7 -9.43 5.84 3.63
CA LEU A 7 -10.87 5.79 3.39
C LEU A 7 -11.18 5.47 1.91
N LEU A 8 -10.42 6.07 0.99
CA LEU A 8 -10.51 5.76 -0.43
C LEU A 8 -10.19 4.29 -0.72
N ALA A 9 -9.21 3.68 -0.04
CA ALA A 9 -8.89 2.26 -0.21
C ALA A 9 -10.05 1.33 0.19
N VAL A 10 -10.93 1.78 1.09
CA VAL A 10 -12.12 1.03 1.50
C VAL A 10 -13.25 1.22 0.50
N VAL A 11 -13.52 2.45 0.05
CA VAL A 11 -14.72 2.75 -0.77
C VAL A 11 -14.46 2.55 -2.28
N LEU A 12 -13.32 3.02 -2.77
CA LEU A 12 -12.87 2.93 -4.16
C LEU A 12 -11.41 2.44 -4.25
N PRO A 13 -11.16 1.13 -4.04
CA PRO A 13 -9.83 0.55 -4.08
C PRO A 13 -8.98 0.92 -5.31
N PRO A 14 -9.51 0.94 -6.55
CA PRO A 14 -8.70 1.25 -7.74
C PRO A 14 -8.19 2.70 -7.75
N VAL A 15 -8.99 3.64 -7.25
CA VAL A 15 -8.62 5.05 -7.15
C VAL A 15 -7.52 5.23 -6.11
N ALA A 16 -7.62 4.54 -4.97
CA ALA A 16 -6.57 4.54 -3.96
C ALA A 16 -5.25 4.00 -4.50
N VAL A 17 -5.26 2.91 -5.29
CA VAL A 17 -4.06 2.37 -5.95
C VAL A 17 -3.47 3.36 -6.95
N TRP A 18 -4.33 4.08 -7.69
CA TRP A 18 -3.88 5.12 -8.62
C TRP A 18 -3.20 6.28 -7.86
N MET A 19 -3.81 6.77 -6.79
CA MET A 19 -3.22 7.80 -5.91
C MET A 19 -1.95 7.33 -5.21
N ALA A 20 -1.83 6.02 -4.99
CA ALA A 20 -0.63 5.36 -4.47
C ALA A 20 0.51 5.21 -5.52
N GLY A 21 0.36 5.78 -6.72
CA GLY A 21 1.38 5.78 -7.78
C GLY A 21 1.60 4.43 -8.49
N ALA A 22 0.89 3.38 -8.09
CA ALA A 22 1.07 2.02 -8.61
C ALA A 22 0.27 1.75 -9.89
N ARG A 23 0.52 2.52 -10.96
CA ARG A 23 -0.29 2.52 -12.22
C ARG A 23 -0.51 1.14 -12.84
N LYS A 24 0.50 0.26 -12.83
CA LYS A 24 0.38 -1.11 -13.38
C LYS A 24 -0.59 -1.99 -12.59
N GLN A 25 -0.78 -1.71 -11.30
CA GLN A 25 -1.62 -2.48 -10.40
C GLN A 25 -3.07 -1.99 -10.36
N VAL A 26 -3.35 -0.84 -10.98
CA VAL A 26 -4.71 -0.27 -11.06
C VAL A 26 -5.64 -1.19 -11.84
N TRP A 27 -5.16 -1.79 -12.94
CA TRP A 27 -5.97 -2.73 -13.73
C TRP A 27 -6.37 -3.97 -12.94
N LEU A 28 -5.45 -4.53 -12.15
CA LEU A 28 -5.75 -5.66 -11.28
C LEU A 28 -6.74 -5.25 -10.18
N SER A 29 -6.53 -4.09 -9.55
CA SER A 29 -7.45 -3.55 -8.54
C SER A 29 -8.85 -3.31 -9.11
N LEU A 30 -8.93 -2.78 -10.33
CA LEU A 30 -10.19 -2.56 -11.06
C LEU A 30 -10.89 -3.89 -11.37
N ALA A 31 -10.16 -4.89 -11.85
CA ALA A 31 -10.72 -6.21 -12.13
C ALA A 31 -11.30 -6.86 -10.87
N LEU A 32 -10.57 -6.81 -9.74
CA LEU A 32 -11.04 -7.33 -8.45
C LEU A 32 -12.28 -6.59 -7.95
N TYR A 33 -12.30 -5.27 -8.09
CA TYR A 33 -13.43 -4.44 -7.69
C TYR A 33 -14.68 -4.73 -8.53
N LEU A 34 -14.55 -4.81 -9.85
CA LEU A 34 -15.66 -5.13 -10.76
C LEU A 34 -16.18 -6.56 -10.53
N ALA A 35 -15.30 -7.52 -10.28
CA ALA A 35 -15.69 -8.88 -9.93
C ALA A 35 -16.51 -8.92 -8.64
N ALA A 36 -16.11 -8.16 -7.61
CA ALA A 36 -16.87 -8.04 -6.37
C ALA A 36 -18.25 -7.42 -6.61
N LEU A 37 -18.35 -6.34 -7.38
CA LEU A 37 -19.64 -5.71 -7.72
C LEU A 37 -20.55 -6.64 -8.54
N MET A 38 -19.98 -7.39 -9.48
CA MET A 38 -20.73 -8.40 -10.23
C MET A 38 -21.29 -9.48 -9.31
N LEU A 39 -20.49 -9.97 -8.36
CA LEU A 39 -20.95 -10.95 -7.37
C LEU A 39 -22.04 -10.38 -6.46
N PHE A 40 -21.95 -9.11 -6.05
CA PHE A 40 -23.04 -8.46 -5.31
C PHE A 40 -24.33 -8.38 -6.13
N ARG A 41 -24.22 -8.07 -7.43
CA ARG A 41 -25.37 -8.03 -8.34
C ARG A 41 -26.00 -9.41 -8.52
N ILE A 42 -25.21 -10.47 -8.54
CA ILE A 42 -25.70 -11.87 -8.58
C ILE A 42 -26.33 -12.26 -7.23
N ALA A 43 -25.68 -11.92 -6.11
CA ALA A 43 -26.17 -12.23 -4.78
C ALA A 43 -27.55 -11.60 -4.52
N THR A 44 -27.73 -10.33 -4.89
CA THR A 44 -29.01 -9.61 -4.77
C THR A 44 -30.11 -10.16 -5.66
N GLY A 45 -29.76 -10.82 -6.77
CA GLY A 45 -30.72 -11.52 -7.63
C GLY A 45 -31.21 -12.86 -7.06
N GLY A 46 -30.58 -13.39 -6.01
CA GLY A 46 -30.99 -14.65 -5.36
C GLY A 46 -30.67 -15.92 -6.15
N GLU A 47 -30.03 -15.81 -7.32
CA GLU A 47 -29.81 -16.93 -8.25
C GLU A 47 -28.72 -17.90 -7.78
N VAL A 48 -27.72 -17.41 -7.03
CA VAL A 48 -26.55 -18.21 -6.63
C VAL A 48 -26.27 -18.05 -5.14
N PRO A 49 -26.55 -19.08 -4.30
CA PRO A 49 -26.34 -19.01 -2.85
C PRO A 49 -24.89 -18.69 -2.47
N GLY A 50 -23.92 -19.23 -3.21
CA GLY A 50 -22.50 -18.97 -2.98
C GLY A 50 -22.07 -17.52 -3.20
N ALA A 51 -22.82 -16.74 -4.00
CA ALA A 51 -22.50 -15.34 -4.27
C ALA A 51 -22.63 -14.46 -3.02
N TYR A 52 -23.52 -14.81 -2.08
CA TYR A 52 -23.69 -14.09 -0.82
C TYR A 52 -22.43 -14.10 0.06
N ALA A 53 -21.69 -15.21 0.07
CA ALA A 53 -20.43 -15.31 0.79
C ALA A 53 -19.25 -14.78 -0.05
N ALA A 54 -19.25 -15.06 -1.36
CA ALA A 54 -18.14 -14.70 -2.24
C ALA A 54 -18.03 -13.18 -2.48
N ALA A 55 -19.15 -12.46 -2.60
CA ALA A 55 -19.16 -11.02 -2.87
C ALA A 55 -18.40 -10.19 -1.81
N PRO A 56 -18.70 -10.29 -0.49
CA PRO A 56 -17.97 -9.56 0.52
C PRO A 56 -16.50 -10.00 0.62
N VAL A 57 -16.20 -11.30 0.44
CA VAL A 57 -14.82 -11.79 0.46
C VAL A 57 -13.99 -11.17 -0.68
N MET A 58 -14.52 -11.18 -1.90
CA MET A 58 -13.85 -10.55 -3.05
C MET A 58 -13.67 -9.05 -2.86
N TYR A 59 -14.63 -8.37 -2.24
CA TYR A 59 -14.52 -6.96 -1.91
C TYR A 59 -13.39 -6.70 -0.91
N VAL A 60 -13.28 -7.51 0.14
CA VAL A 60 -12.19 -7.42 1.13
C VAL A 60 -10.83 -7.67 0.48
N ILE A 61 -10.73 -8.62 -0.45
CA ILE A 61 -9.49 -8.87 -1.21
C ILE A 61 -9.08 -7.61 -2.01
N ALA A 62 -10.04 -6.94 -2.66
CA ALA A 62 -9.79 -5.69 -3.37
C ALA A 62 -9.31 -4.58 -2.42
N ILE A 63 -9.90 -4.48 -1.22
CA ILE A 63 -9.48 -3.52 -0.19
C ILE A 63 -8.05 -3.82 0.27
N ILE A 64 -7.72 -5.07 0.60
CA ILE A 64 -6.37 -5.46 1.05
C ILE A 64 -5.33 -5.10 -0.01
N HIS A 65 -5.62 -5.38 -1.28
CA HIS A 65 -4.74 -5.01 -2.40
C HIS A 65 -4.47 -3.50 -2.40
N ALA A 66 -5.51 -2.67 -2.34
CA ALA A 66 -5.36 -1.22 -2.30
C ALA A 66 -4.66 -0.70 -1.03
N PHE A 67 -4.96 -1.30 0.11
CA PHE A 67 -4.37 -0.97 1.39
C PHE A 67 -2.85 -1.18 1.38
N VAL A 68 -2.36 -2.30 0.84
CA VAL A 68 -0.92 -2.59 0.79
C VAL A 68 -0.16 -1.51 0.01
N PHE A 69 -0.67 -1.05 -1.13
CA PHE A 69 -0.01 0.01 -1.91
C PHE A 69 -0.09 1.37 -1.22
N THR A 70 -1.26 1.71 -0.69
CA THR A 70 -1.45 2.96 0.07
C THR A 70 -0.53 3.01 1.29
N HIS A 71 -0.38 1.89 1.99
CA HIS A 71 0.49 1.76 3.16
C HIS A 71 1.98 1.85 2.78
N ARG A 72 2.40 1.22 1.68
CA ARG A 72 3.78 1.34 1.17
C ARG A 72 4.12 2.79 0.81
N GLN A 73 3.21 3.49 0.13
CA GLN A 73 3.43 4.92 -0.16
C GLN A 73 3.53 5.73 1.12
N TYR A 74 2.67 5.47 2.11
CA TYR A 74 2.74 6.13 3.41
C TYR A 74 4.09 5.90 4.11
N GLN A 75 4.61 4.68 4.11
CA GLN A 75 5.92 4.35 4.68
C GLN A 75 7.05 5.09 3.95
N GLN A 76 6.98 5.25 2.64
CA GLN A 76 7.95 6.02 1.87
C GLN A 76 7.91 7.51 2.21
N THR A 77 6.70 8.09 2.31
CA THR A 77 6.54 9.52 2.64
C THR A 77 6.94 9.81 4.09
N SER A 78 6.57 8.93 5.04
CA SER A 78 6.84 9.14 6.47
C SER A 78 8.27 8.74 6.85
N GLY A 79 8.85 7.72 6.20
CA GLY A 79 10.25 7.32 6.38
C GLY A 79 11.27 8.30 5.79
N GLN A 80 10.84 9.28 5.00
CA GLN A 80 11.68 10.44 4.65
C GLN A 80 11.77 11.46 5.80
N ILE A 81 10.88 11.39 6.79
CA ILE A 81 10.84 12.26 7.98
C ILE A 81 11.45 11.48 9.16
N HIS A 82 12.70 11.02 9.01
CA HIS A 82 13.49 10.62 10.18
C HIS A 82 14.32 11.84 10.63
N PRO A 83 14.13 12.37 11.85
CA PRO A 83 14.87 13.54 12.37
C PRO A 83 16.40 13.38 12.39
N HIS A 84 16.90 12.14 12.25
CA HIS A 84 18.32 11.80 12.32
C HIS A 84 18.98 11.57 10.95
N ARG A 85 18.27 11.73 9.83
CA ARG A 85 18.89 11.79 8.49
C ARG A 85 19.56 13.15 8.28
N GLY A 86 20.61 13.40 9.05
CA GLY A 86 21.35 14.66 9.03
C GLY A 86 21.86 15.16 10.39
N SER A 87 21.65 14.45 11.50
CA SER A 87 22.35 14.85 12.73
C SER A 87 23.83 14.50 12.56
N ALA A 88 24.70 15.47 12.80
CA ALA A 88 26.17 15.38 12.75
C ALA A 88 26.80 14.32 13.70
N THR A 89 25.98 13.41 14.22
CA THR A 89 26.31 12.29 15.09
C THR A 89 26.16 10.92 14.41
N GLN A 90 25.70 10.85 13.15
CA GLN A 90 25.74 9.59 12.38
C GLN A 90 27.20 9.27 12.00
N SER A 91 27.87 8.60 12.94
CA SER A 91 29.12 7.84 12.80
C SER A 91 30.24 8.58 12.04
N LYS A 92 31.04 9.37 12.77
CA LYS A 92 32.45 9.53 12.38
C LYS A 92 33.05 8.14 12.24
N ALA A 93 33.62 7.81 11.08
CA ALA A 93 34.47 6.63 10.96
C ALA A 93 35.60 6.74 12.00
N PRO A 94 36.03 5.64 12.63
CA PRO A 94 37.18 5.71 13.52
C PRO A 94 38.37 6.18 12.69
N GLU A 95 38.96 7.31 13.09
CA GLU A 95 40.19 7.83 12.51
C GLU A 95 41.26 6.73 12.66
N LYS A 96 41.60 6.07 11.56
CA LYS A 96 42.72 5.13 11.53
C LYS A 96 43.97 5.96 11.80
N ASN A 97 44.46 5.87 13.03
CA ASN A 97 45.71 6.46 13.48
C ASN A 97 46.85 5.93 12.59
N THR A 98 47.24 6.70 11.58
CA THR A 98 48.49 6.50 10.85
C THR A 98 49.61 7.08 11.70
N LYS A 99 50.19 6.26 12.57
CA LYS A 99 51.52 6.51 13.12
C LYS A 99 52.33 5.23 13.10
N ASP A 100 53.56 5.39 12.60
CA ASP A 100 54.73 4.54 12.75
C ASP A 100 54.64 3.09 12.27
N SER A 101 55.33 2.82 11.16
CA SER A 101 56.70 2.30 11.27
C SER A 101 57.40 2.49 9.93
N SER A 102 58.22 3.54 9.87
CA SER A 102 59.40 3.53 9.02
C SER A 102 60.47 2.79 9.82
N GLU A 103 60.88 1.62 9.34
CA GLU A 103 62.23 1.05 9.44
C GLU A 103 62.28 -0.28 8.68
#